data_AF-A0A1S9P846-F1
#
_entry.id   AF-A0A1S9P846-F1
#
_cell.length_a   1.000
_cell.length_b   1.000
_cell.length_c   1.000
_cell.angle_alpha   90.00
_cell.angle_beta   90.00
_cell.angle_gamma   90.00
#
_symmetry.space_group_name_H-M   'P 1'
#
loop_
_entity.id
_entity.type
_entity.pdbx_description
1 polymer ?
#
loop_
_entity_poly.entity_id
_entity_poly.type
_entity_poly.pdbx_seq_one_letter_code
_entity_poly.pdbx_strand_id
1 'polypeptide(L)'
;MELYTKQSKTMKKIFLIILIWMVPAILFAQTEVEGNVPEKTTSLKKLPFGPSVVGVFDGRSPCQGMAKELQITVSPECFKIKWRLILYQDSVTKAPTTYHFEGIVYRNPAREGKWAIIRGTKDRPNAIVYQLDPDKPEKSIYILKGDDNVLFFLDRNRNLMPGDENFAYTFNRTRP
;
A
#
# COMPACT_ATOMS: atom_id res chain seq x y z
N MET A 1 3.59 55.04 -60.57
CA MET A 1 2.90 54.38 -59.44
C MET A 1 2.67 52.91 -59.76
N GLU A 2 3.72 52.17 -60.18
CA GLU A 2 3.60 50.80 -60.71
C GLU A 2 4.76 49.87 -60.30
N LEU A 3 5.70 50.38 -59.48
CA LEU A 3 6.88 49.62 -59.05
C LEU A 3 6.75 49.04 -57.63
N TYR A 4 5.70 49.41 -56.87
CA TYR A 4 5.53 49.00 -55.47
C TYR A 4 4.63 47.76 -55.28
N THR A 5 3.81 47.41 -56.26
CA THR A 5 2.89 46.25 -56.19
C THR A 5 3.51 44.93 -56.64
N LYS A 6 4.64 44.96 -57.38
CA LYS A 6 5.31 43.75 -57.89
C LYS A 6 6.19 43.07 -56.84
N GLN A 7 6.75 43.80 -55.87
CA GLN A 7 7.57 43.21 -54.80
C GLN A 7 6.76 42.44 -53.73
N SER A 8 5.50 42.83 -53.49
CA SER A 8 4.64 42.20 -52.49
C SER A 8 4.16 40.79 -52.90
N LYS A 9 3.97 40.54 -54.20
CA LYS A 9 3.47 39.25 -54.71
C LYS A 9 4.55 38.16 -54.78
N THR A 10 5.81 38.55 -54.98
CA THR A 10 6.93 37.59 -55.10
C THR A 10 7.41 37.11 -53.74
N MET A 11 7.39 37.96 -52.71
CA MET A 11 7.76 37.55 -51.35
C MET A 11 6.73 36.61 -50.69
N LYS A 12 5.43 36.75 -50.99
CA LYS A 12 4.40 35.82 -50.46
C LYS A 12 4.48 34.40 -51.05
N LYS A 13 4.95 34.24 -52.30
CA LYS A 13 5.10 32.91 -52.91
C LYS A 13 6.38 32.20 -52.45
N ILE A 14 7.44 32.94 -52.13
CA ILE A 14 8.69 32.37 -51.62
C ILE A 14 8.53 31.95 -50.14
N PHE A 15 7.79 32.71 -49.34
CA PHE A 15 7.51 32.34 -47.94
C PHE A 15 6.59 31.11 -47.79
N LEU A 16 5.73 30.83 -48.78
CA LEU A 16 4.83 29.68 -48.73
C LEU A 16 5.48 28.36 -49.18
N ILE A 17 6.59 28.42 -49.91
CA ILE A 17 7.29 27.21 -50.41
C ILE A 17 8.35 26.73 -49.40
N ILE A 18 8.90 27.62 -48.56
CA ILE A 18 9.89 27.25 -47.53
C ILE A 18 9.23 26.60 -46.31
N LEU A 19 7.93 26.81 -46.07
CA LEU A 19 7.20 26.19 -44.95
C LEU A 19 6.83 24.71 -45.19
N ILE A 20 7.01 24.19 -46.41
CA ILE A 20 6.65 22.79 -46.78
C ILE A 20 7.88 21.86 -46.78
N TRP A 21 9.10 22.38 -46.59
CA TRP A 21 10.34 21.58 -46.59
C TRP A 21 11.09 21.55 -45.25
N MET A 22 10.52 22.09 -44.17
CA MET A 22 11.05 21.98 -42.80
C MET A 22 10.16 21.13 -41.89
N VAL A 23 9.60 20.04 -42.39
CA VAL A 23 9.16 18.93 -41.53
C VAL A 23 9.51 17.63 -42.24
N PRO A 24 10.66 17.04 -41.90
CA PRO A 24 10.55 15.66 -41.47
C PRO A 24 11.37 15.39 -40.22
N ALA A 25 10.79 14.52 -39.39
CA ALA A 25 11.48 13.76 -38.34
C ALA A 25 11.93 14.52 -37.08
N ILE A 26 10.97 15.08 -36.34
CA ILE A 26 10.96 14.85 -34.87
C ILE A 26 9.58 14.31 -34.47
N LEU A 27 9.11 13.31 -35.19
CA LEU A 27 8.34 12.23 -34.58
C LEU A 27 9.41 11.25 -34.05
N PHE A 28 10.06 11.60 -32.95
CA PHE A 28 10.36 10.55 -31.99
C PHE A 28 9.00 10.17 -31.40
N ALA A 29 8.27 9.34 -32.15
CA ALA A 29 7.40 8.36 -31.53
C ALA A 29 8.20 7.79 -30.37
N GLN A 30 7.62 7.83 -29.17
CA GLN A 30 8.26 7.31 -27.97
C GLN A 30 8.88 5.97 -28.36
N THR A 31 10.22 5.90 -28.32
CA THR A 31 10.90 4.63 -28.49
C THR A 31 10.26 3.75 -27.43
N GLU A 32 9.58 2.69 -27.84
CA GLU A 32 9.07 1.70 -26.92
C GLU A 32 10.31 1.23 -26.15
N VAL A 33 10.47 1.72 -24.92
CA VAL A 33 11.48 1.19 -24.04
C VAL A 33 11.13 -0.29 -23.94
N GLU A 34 12.03 -1.14 -24.44
CA GLU A 34 12.04 -2.59 -24.28
C GLU A 34 12.14 -2.90 -22.77
N GLY A 35 11.05 -2.65 -22.06
CA GLY A 35 10.99 -2.52 -20.61
C GLY A 35 9.58 -2.27 -20.09
N ASN A 36 8.63 -1.87 -20.95
CA ASN A 36 7.20 -1.90 -20.64
C ASN A 36 6.52 -3.19 -21.09
N VAL A 37 7.22 -4.34 -20.97
CA VAL A 37 6.52 -5.62 -20.95
C VAL A 37 5.68 -5.62 -19.67
N PRO A 38 4.34 -5.65 -19.72
CA PRO A 38 3.55 -5.84 -18.52
C PRO A 38 4.05 -7.14 -17.91
N GLU A 39 4.62 -7.05 -16.71
CA GLU A 39 5.01 -8.24 -15.98
C GLU A 39 3.79 -9.15 -15.98
N LYS A 40 3.94 -10.37 -16.49
CA LYS A 40 2.88 -11.39 -16.49
C LYS A 40 2.69 -11.90 -15.05
N THR A 41 2.48 -10.99 -14.12
CA THR A 41 2.37 -11.23 -12.70
C THR A 41 1.08 -10.61 -12.24
N THR A 42 0.00 -11.26 -12.64
CA THR A 42 -1.21 -11.29 -11.81
C THR A 42 -1.62 -12.74 -11.64
N SER A 43 -0.70 -13.56 -11.12
CA SER A 43 -1.15 -14.70 -10.34
C SER A 43 -1.83 -14.10 -9.12
N LEU A 44 -3.16 -14.01 -9.20
CA LEU A 44 -4.01 -13.56 -8.13
C LEU A 44 -3.83 -14.58 -7.01
N LYS A 45 -2.88 -14.34 -6.10
CA LYS A 45 -2.58 -15.24 -4.98
C LYS A 45 -3.90 -15.45 -4.25
N LYS A 46 -4.44 -16.67 -4.34
CA LYS A 46 -5.74 -17.00 -3.77
C LYS A 46 -5.70 -16.72 -2.27
N LEU A 47 -6.63 -15.90 -1.79
CA LEU A 47 -6.72 -15.62 -0.36
C LEU A 47 -7.16 -16.88 0.39
N PRO A 48 -6.55 -17.19 1.55
CA PRO A 48 -6.95 -18.33 2.34
C PRO A 48 -8.37 -18.11 2.89
N PHE A 49 -9.16 -19.18 2.90
CA PHE A 49 -10.51 -19.21 3.45
C PHE A 49 -10.75 -20.56 4.12
N GLY A 50 -11.76 -20.63 4.99
CA GLY A 50 -12.15 -21.87 5.66
C GLY A 50 -12.20 -21.74 7.19
N PRO A 51 -12.57 -22.81 7.90
CA PRO A 51 -12.85 -22.77 9.34
C PRO A 51 -11.62 -22.49 10.22
N SER A 52 -10.41 -22.66 9.69
CA SER A 52 -9.14 -22.34 10.33
C SER A 52 -8.66 -20.91 10.07
N VAL A 53 -9.39 -20.11 9.30
CA VAL A 53 -9.05 -18.71 9.00
C VAL A 53 -10.00 -17.79 9.76
N VAL A 54 -9.46 -17.01 10.70
CA VAL A 54 -10.23 -15.97 11.42
C VAL A 54 -10.58 -14.84 10.48
N GLY A 55 -9.62 -14.44 9.65
CA GLY A 55 -9.82 -13.43 8.62
C GLY A 55 -8.54 -13.05 7.91
N VAL A 56 -8.73 -12.51 6.70
CA VAL A 56 -7.71 -11.78 5.95
C VAL A 56 -8.11 -10.31 6.02
N PHE A 57 -7.17 -9.45 6.40
CA PHE A 57 -7.41 -8.03 6.57
C PHE A 57 -6.33 -7.22 5.89
N ASP A 58 -6.73 -6.21 5.13
CA ASP A 58 -5.82 -5.29 4.45
C ASP A 58 -5.90 -3.89 5.07
N GLY A 59 -4.75 -3.24 5.16
CA GLY A 59 -4.63 -1.92 5.80
C GLY A 59 -3.61 -1.04 5.12
N ARG A 60 -3.63 0.25 5.46
CA ARG A 60 -2.65 1.24 5.02
C ARG A 60 -2.36 2.16 6.18
N SER A 61 -1.10 2.51 6.39
CA SER A 61 -0.69 3.45 7.43
C SER A 61 0.46 4.34 6.95
N PRO A 62 0.74 5.47 7.63
CA PRO A 62 1.97 6.23 7.42
C PRO A 62 3.20 5.35 7.70
N CYS A 63 4.27 5.48 6.91
CA CYS A 63 5.48 4.69 7.20
C CYS A 63 6.16 5.14 8.49
N GLN A 64 6.31 6.44 8.71
CA GLN A 64 7.10 6.96 9.83
C GLN A 64 6.47 6.60 11.19
N GLY A 65 5.15 6.73 11.31
CA GLY A 65 4.45 6.36 12.54
C GLY A 65 4.57 4.86 12.84
N MET A 66 4.39 3.99 11.84
CA MET A 66 4.58 2.55 12.04
C MET A 66 6.05 2.15 12.24
N ALA A 67 6.99 2.85 11.62
CA ALA A 67 8.42 2.58 11.79
C ALA A 67 8.85 2.78 13.24
N LYS A 68 8.33 3.84 13.90
CA LYS A 68 8.50 4.07 15.34
C LYS A 68 7.93 2.92 16.17
N GLU A 69 6.68 2.51 15.92
CA GLU A 69 6.05 1.43 16.70
C GLU A 69 6.73 0.08 16.50
N LEU A 70 7.18 -0.23 15.28
CA LEU A 70 7.85 -1.47 14.92
C LEU A 70 9.35 -1.47 15.23
N GLN A 71 9.93 -0.33 15.68
CA GLN A 71 11.37 -0.15 15.88
C GLN A 71 12.20 -0.52 14.65
N ILE A 72 11.77 -0.02 13.49
CA ILE A 72 12.47 -0.22 12.21
C ILE A 72 12.82 1.12 11.60
N THR A 73 13.82 1.13 10.73
CA THR A 73 14.16 2.29 9.92
C THR A 73 13.49 2.18 8.56
N VAL A 74 12.90 3.28 8.09
CA VAL A 74 12.33 3.41 6.75
C VAL A 74 12.91 4.64 6.06
N SER A 75 12.94 4.64 4.73
CA SER A 75 13.37 5.83 3.97
C SER A 75 12.49 7.04 4.29
N PRO A 76 13.03 8.27 4.33
CA PRO A 76 12.24 9.49 4.43
C PRO A 76 11.14 9.59 3.35
N GLU A 77 11.41 9.05 2.16
CA GLU A 77 10.47 9.02 1.02
C GLU A 77 9.34 7.99 1.19
N CYS A 78 9.38 7.16 2.24
CA CYS A 78 8.32 6.22 2.53
C CYS A 78 7.11 6.97 3.09
N PHE A 79 6.13 7.23 2.23
CA PHE A 79 4.91 7.92 2.64
C PHE A 79 3.82 6.96 3.18
N LYS A 80 3.79 5.70 2.72
CA LYS A 80 2.75 4.72 3.09
C LYS A 80 3.26 3.29 3.12
N ILE A 81 2.80 2.52 4.10
CA ILE A 81 2.90 1.05 4.10
C ILE A 81 1.52 0.47 3.80
N LYS A 82 1.46 -0.50 2.87
CA LYS A 82 0.31 -1.38 2.69
C LYS A 82 0.55 -2.64 3.51
N TRP A 83 -0.46 -3.11 4.20
CA TRP A 83 -0.39 -4.27 5.07
C TRP A 83 -1.40 -5.33 4.65
N ARG A 84 -1.06 -6.59 4.89
CA ARG A 84 -2.03 -7.69 5.03
C ARG A 84 -1.75 -8.44 6.31
N LEU A 85 -2.80 -8.72 7.05
CA LEU A 85 -2.81 -9.59 8.20
C LEU A 85 -3.74 -10.77 7.94
N ILE A 86 -3.24 -11.98 8.11
CA ILE A 86 -4.03 -13.20 8.12
C ILE A 86 -3.90 -13.81 9.50
N LEU A 87 -5.04 -14.02 10.16
CA LEU A 87 -5.11 -14.66 11.47
C LEU A 87 -5.66 -16.08 11.29
N TYR A 88 -4.94 -17.07 11.82
CA TYR A 88 -5.34 -18.47 11.80
C TYR A 88 -5.78 -18.93 13.19
N GLN A 89 -6.67 -19.91 13.21
CA GLN A 89 -7.16 -20.54 14.42
C GLN A 89 -7.25 -22.06 14.20
N ASP A 90 -7.36 -22.78 15.30
CA ASP A 90 -7.76 -24.18 15.27
C ASP A 90 -9.22 -24.30 14.80
N SER A 91 -9.49 -25.20 13.86
CA SER A 91 -10.79 -25.26 13.19
C SER A 91 -11.90 -25.78 14.11
N VAL A 92 -11.55 -26.50 15.18
CA VAL A 92 -12.49 -27.14 16.12
C VAL A 92 -12.67 -26.26 17.35
N THR A 93 -11.59 -25.97 18.07
CA THR A 93 -11.58 -25.24 19.34
C THR A 93 -11.69 -23.73 19.16
N LYS A 94 -11.44 -23.23 17.95
CA LYS A 94 -11.35 -21.78 17.63
C LYS A 94 -10.23 -21.05 18.38
N ALA A 95 -9.29 -21.79 18.97
CA ALA A 95 -8.14 -21.21 19.65
C ALA A 95 -7.20 -20.51 18.65
N PRO A 96 -6.63 -19.34 18.99
CA PRO A 96 -5.59 -18.69 18.18
C PRO A 96 -4.42 -19.63 17.91
N THR A 97 -3.93 -19.64 16.67
CA THR A 97 -2.75 -20.43 16.29
C THR A 97 -1.63 -19.51 15.79
N THR A 98 -1.57 -19.28 14.49
CA THR A 98 -0.51 -18.52 13.83
C THR A 98 -1.08 -17.32 13.08
N TYR A 99 -0.19 -16.43 12.68
CA TYR A 99 -0.52 -15.33 11.79
C TYR A 99 0.47 -15.25 10.63
N HIS A 100 0.03 -14.60 9.55
CA HIS A 100 0.87 -14.15 8.45
C HIS A 100 0.71 -12.64 8.30
N PHE A 101 1.79 -11.89 8.44
CA PHE A 101 1.78 -10.43 8.41
C PHE A 101 2.74 -9.89 7.35
N GLU A 102 2.17 -9.33 6.29
CA GLU A 102 2.88 -8.82 5.12
C GLU A 102 2.79 -7.29 5.06
N GLY A 103 3.86 -6.65 4.61
CA GLY A 103 3.89 -5.22 4.34
C GLY A 103 5.16 -4.84 3.60
N ILE A 104 5.30 -3.58 3.16
CA ILE A 104 6.50 -3.15 2.42
C ILE A 104 7.80 -3.45 3.19
N VAL A 105 7.75 -3.34 4.52
CA VAL A 105 8.86 -3.63 5.44
C VAL A 105 9.04 -5.13 5.73
N TYR A 106 8.05 -5.96 5.40
CA TYR A 106 8.05 -7.43 5.55
C TYR A 106 7.73 -8.11 4.22
N ARG A 107 8.28 -7.58 3.11
CA ARG A 107 7.98 -8.09 1.76
C ARG A 107 8.65 -9.42 1.48
N ASN A 108 9.84 -9.65 2.04
CA ASN A 108 10.57 -10.89 1.87
C ASN A 108 11.59 -11.08 3.02
N PRO A 109 11.31 -11.94 4.02
CA PRO A 109 10.08 -12.71 4.21
C PRO A 109 8.96 -11.90 4.88
N ALA A 110 7.72 -12.38 4.75
CA ALA A 110 6.61 -11.96 5.62
C ALA A 110 6.90 -12.32 7.08
N ARG A 111 6.35 -11.55 8.02
CA ARG A 111 6.47 -11.86 9.44
C ARG A 111 5.42 -12.91 9.79
N GLU A 112 5.85 -14.00 10.40
CA GLU A 112 4.98 -15.09 10.86
C GLU A 112 5.29 -15.40 12.32
N GLY A 113 4.28 -15.88 13.04
CA GLY A 113 4.42 -16.20 14.45
C GLY A 113 3.09 -16.64 15.07
N LYS A 114 3.06 -16.68 16.40
CA LYS A 114 1.84 -16.97 17.18
C LYS A 114 1.09 -15.68 17.46
N TRP A 115 -0.22 -15.79 17.64
CA TRP A 115 -1.00 -14.67 18.16
C TRP A 115 -1.90 -15.15 19.30
N ALA A 116 -2.31 -14.20 20.14
CA ALA A 116 -3.17 -14.44 21.28
C ALA A 116 -4.27 -13.39 21.36
N ILE A 117 -5.36 -13.74 22.06
CA ILE A 117 -6.39 -12.80 22.45
C ILE A 117 -6.12 -12.37 23.89
N ILE A 118 -5.88 -11.08 24.09
CA ILE A 118 -5.77 -10.46 25.41
C ILE A 118 -6.93 -9.48 25.62
N ARG A 119 -7.08 -8.98 26.85
CA ARG A 119 -8.10 -7.98 27.19
C ARG A 119 -7.47 -6.65 27.55
N GLY A 120 -8.17 -5.59 27.16
CA GLY A 120 -8.00 -4.26 27.70
C GLY A 120 -7.14 -3.34 26.86
N THR A 121 -7.66 -2.15 26.66
CA THR A 121 -6.85 -0.93 26.47
C THR A 121 -7.00 -0.07 27.74
N LYS A 122 -6.22 1.01 27.84
CA LYS A 122 -6.26 1.93 28.99
C LYS A 122 -7.68 2.42 29.29
N ASP A 123 -8.43 2.78 28.26
CA ASP A 123 -9.78 3.35 28.40
C ASP A 123 -10.89 2.30 28.27
N ARG A 124 -10.57 1.09 27.81
CA ARG A 124 -11.55 0.01 27.57
C ARG A 124 -11.00 -1.33 28.11
N PRO A 125 -11.09 -1.60 29.42
CA PRO A 125 -10.47 -2.77 30.05
C PRO A 125 -11.00 -4.13 29.56
N ASN A 126 -12.22 -4.16 29.03
CA ASN A 126 -12.84 -5.38 28.50
C ASN A 126 -12.70 -5.55 26.99
N ALA A 127 -12.05 -4.60 26.30
CA ALA A 127 -11.86 -4.66 24.85
C ALA A 127 -11.03 -5.89 24.45
N ILE A 128 -11.40 -6.51 23.32
CA ILE A 128 -10.65 -7.64 22.75
C ILE A 128 -9.47 -7.07 21.97
N VAL A 129 -8.26 -7.51 22.32
CA VAL A 129 -7.02 -7.11 21.65
C VAL A 129 -6.31 -8.36 21.15
N TYR A 130 -5.93 -8.36 19.88
CA TYR A 130 -5.06 -9.36 19.30
C TYR A 130 -3.62 -8.94 19.52
N GLN A 131 -2.84 -9.82 20.13
CA GLN A 131 -1.41 -9.65 20.34
C GLN A 131 -0.65 -10.59 19.41
N LEU A 132 0.15 -10.03 18.51
CA LEU A 132 1.09 -10.81 17.71
C LEU A 132 2.38 -11.03 18.51
N ASP A 133 2.93 -12.25 18.45
CA ASP A 133 4.10 -12.70 19.19
C ASP A 133 3.98 -12.49 20.71
N PRO A 134 3.03 -13.16 21.40
CA PRO A 134 2.83 -12.99 22.83
C PRO A 134 4.06 -13.37 23.67
N ASP A 135 4.91 -14.25 23.16
CA ASP A 135 6.16 -14.68 23.80
C ASP A 135 7.28 -13.62 23.71
N LYS A 136 7.06 -12.50 22.99
CA LYS A 136 8.03 -11.42 22.72
C LYS A 136 7.39 -10.03 22.92
N PRO A 137 6.99 -9.67 24.15
CA PRO A 137 6.20 -8.47 24.43
C PRO A 137 6.86 -7.16 23.94
N GLU A 138 8.18 -7.10 23.91
CA GLU A 138 8.96 -5.95 23.45
C GLU A 138 8.89 -5.71 21.93
N LYS A 139 8.46 -6.73 21.17
CA LYS A 139 8.26 -6.71 19.71
C LYS A 139 6.82 -6.99 19.31
N SER A 140 5.92 -7.18 20.27
CA SER A 140 4.52 -7.49 19.99
C SER A 140 3.84 -6.35 19.24
N ILE A 141 2.94 -6.73 18.33
CA ILE A 141 2.02 -5.79 17.70
C ILE A 141 0.67 -5.99 18.37
N TYR A 142 0.09 -4.89 18.84
CA TYR A 142 -1.23 -4.89 19.48
C TYR A 142 -2.27 -4.34 18.51
N ILE A 143 -3.37 -5.06 18.38
CA ILE A 143 -4.42 -4.75 17.43
C ILE A 143 -5.77 -4.86 18.15
N LEU A 144 -6.48 -3.75 18.28
CA LEU A 144 -7.83 -3.73 18.83
C LEU A 144 -8.82 -4.33 17.83
N LYS A 145 -9.63 -5.28 18.29
CA LYS A 145 -10.80 -5.75 17.54
C LYS A 145 -11.93 -4.72 17.70
N GLY A 146 -12.23 -3.99 16.62
CA GLY A 146 -13.36 -3.08 16.56
C GLY A 146 -14.67 -3.85 16.47
N ASP A 147 -14.79 -4.64 15.40
CA ASP A 147 -15.86 -5.61 15.17
C ASP A 147 -15.27 -6.86 14.47
N ASP A 148 -16.08 -7.61 13.73
CA ASP A 148 -15.57 -8.77 12.97
C ASP A 148 -14.85 -8.37 11.66
N ASN A 149 -15.05 -7.15 11.17
CA ASN A 149 -14.58 -6.67 9.87
C ASN A 149 -13.48 -5.59 9.97
N VAL A 150 -13.32 -4.95 11.13
CA VAL A 150 -12.45 -3.80 11.31
C VAL A 150 -11.57 -3.99 12.53
N LEU A 151 -10.26 -3.83 12.31
CA LEU A 151 -9.24 -3.88 13.35
C LEU A 151 -8.47 -2.56 13.38
N PHE A 152 -7.98 -2.14 14.54
CA PHE A 152 -7.19 -0.92 14.72
C PHE A 152 -5.83 -1.25 15.30
N PHE A 153 -4.74 -0.76 14.71
CA PHE A 153 -3.44 -0.80 15.37
C PHE A 153 -3.50 -0.01 16.67
N LEU A 154 -2.77 -0.52 17.66
CA LEU A 154 -2.48 0.18 18.89
C LEU A 154 -0.98 0.47 18.96
N ASP A 155 -0.65 1.55 19.67
CA ASP A 155 0.73 1.80 20.07
C ASP A 155 1.18 0.76 21.12
N ARG A 156 2.47 0.81 21.49
CA ARG A 156 3.04 -0.06 22.54
C ARG A 156 2.38 0.04 23.91
N ASN A 157 1.71 1.16 24.20
CA ASN A 157 0.98 1.39 25.44
C ASN A 157 -0.49 0.95 25.34
N ARG A 158 -0.88 0.34 24.22
CA ARG A 158 -2.25 -0.08 23.87
C ARG A 158 -3.23 1.09 23.73
N ASN A 159 -2.75 2.27 23.35
CA ASN A 159 -3.61 3.37 22.93
C ASN A 159 -3.93 3.26 21.44
N LEU A 160 -5.10 3.74 21.04
CA LEU A 160 -5.44 3.86 19.63
C LEU A 160 -4.46 4.80 18.93
N MET A 161 -3.97 4.37 17.76
CA MET A 161 -3.17 5.24 16.91
C MET A 161 -4.09 6.13 16.07
N PRO A 162 -4.08 7.47 16.25
CA PRO A 162 -4.89 8.35 15.45
C PRO A 162 -4.31 8.45 14.03
N GLY A 163 -5.17 8.26 13.03
CA GLY A 163 -4.84 8.55 11.64
C GLY A 163 -4.82 10.05 11.34
N ASP A 164 -4.56 10.39 10.08
CA ASP A 164 -4.65 11.74 9.52
C ASP A 164 -5.55 11.75 8.27
N GLU A 165 -5.54 12.85 7.53
CA GLU A 165 -6.33 13.03 6.30
C GLU A 165 -5.99 12.00 5.19
N ASN A 166 -4.80 11.41 5.21
CA ASN A 166 -4.26 10.57 4.15
C ASN A 166 -4.24 9.08 4.53
N PHE A 167 -4.05 8.78 5.83
CA PHE A 167 -3.85 7.41 6.29
C PHE A 167 -4.55 7.14 7.62
N ALA A 168 -5.10 5.94 7.73
CA ALA A 168 -5.63 5.40 8.98
C ALA A 168 -4.61 4.43 9.62
N TYR A 169 -4.90 3.98 10.83
CA TYR A 169 -4.22 2.87 11.48
C TYR A 169 -5.16 1.68 11.59
N THR A 170 -5.83 1.37 10.48
CA THR A 170 -6.97 0.44 10.44
C THR A 170 -6.73 -0.67 9.42
N PHE A 171 -7.17 -1.87 9.75
CA PHE A 171 -7.34 -2.96 8.81
C PHE A 171 -8.82 -3.20 8.55
N ASN A 172 -9.15 -3.49 7.29
CA ASN A 172 -10.47 -3.91 6.88
C ASN A 172 -10.40 -5.35 6.38
N ARG A 173 -11.36 -6.17 6.79
CA ARG A 173 -11.50 -7.54 6.32
C ARG A 173 -11.66 -7.51 4.80
N THR A 174 -10.81 -8.25 4.11
CA THR A 174 -11.01 -8.51 2.69
C THR A 174 -12.08 -9.58 2.56
N ARG A 175 -13.02 -9.40 1.62
CA ARG A 175 -13.96 -10.49 1.32
C ARG A 175 -13.18 -11.72 0.84
N PRO A 176 -13.53 -12.93 1.29
CA PRO A 176 -13.23 -14.14 0.54
C PRO A 176 -13.83 -14.07 -0.87
#